data_AF-A8UWD9-F1
#
_entry.id   AF-A8UWD9-F1
#
_cell.length_a   1.000
_cell.length_b   1.000
_cell.length_c   1.000
_cell.angle_alpha   90.00
_cell.angle_beta   90.00
_cell.angle_gamma   90.00
#
_symmetry.space_group_name_H-M   'P 1'
#
loop_
_entity.id
_entity.type
_entity.pdbx_description
1 polymer ?
#
loop_
_entity_poly.entity_id
_entity_poly.type
_entity_poly.pdbx_seq_one_letter_code
_entity_poly.pdbx_strand_id
1 'polypeptide(L)' 'MRVNAIVVDIEGTTSEITDKLNEVLDAIYDEGGEVIDVKVTHAREHGIDGFTVVYTVLYRSEREIPEE' A
#
# COMPACT_ATOMS: atom_id res chain seq x y z
N MET A 1 16.41 -3.89 -12.12
CA MET A 1 15.33 -3.67 -11.15
C MET A 1 15.25 -4.85 -10.20
N ARG A 2 15.19 -4.60 -8.89
CA ARG A 2 14.99 -5.64 -7.86
C ARG A 2 13.50 -5.74 -7.56
N VAL A 3 13.08 -6.89 -7.04
CA VAL A 3 11.72 -7.05 -6.51
C VAL A 3 11.78 -6.71 -5.02
N ASN A 4 10.93 -5.77 -4.62
CA ASN A 4 10.80 -5.27 -3.26
C ASN A 4 9.38 -5.55 -2.74
N ALA A 5 9.21 -5.49 -1.43
CA ALA A 5 7.94 -5.64 -0.76
C ALA A 5 7.81 -4.56 0.30
N ILE A 6 6.65 -3.89 0.35
CA ILE A 6 6.29 -2.98 1.43
C ILE A 6 4.98 -3.44 2.07
N VAL A 7 4.89 -3.33 3.39
CA VAL A 7 3.67 -3.60 4.16
C VAL A 7 3.12 -2.27 4.63
N VAL A 8 1.85 -2.01 4.32
CA VAL A 8 1.19 -0.75 4.64
C VAL A 8 -0.02 -1.05 5.50
N ASP A 9 -0.11 -0.45 6.69
CA ASP A 9 -1.32 -0.45 7.50
C ASP A 9 -2.10 0.85 7.29
N ILE A 10 -3.38 0.72 6.95
CA ILE A 10 -4.23 1.87 6.68
C ILE A 10 -5.50 1.76 7.52
N GLU A 11 -5.76 2.79 8.30
CA GLU A 11 -7.02 2.97 9.03
C GLU A 11 -7.84 4.12 8.42
N GLY A 12 -9.14 3.90 8.28
CA GLY A 12 -10.11 4.89 7.85
C GLY A 12 -11.41 4.26 7.36
N THR A 13 -12.28 5.08 6.79
CA THR A 13 -13.39 4.62 5.95
C THR A 13 -12.87 3.95 4.68
N THR A 14 -13.74 3.22 3.96
CA THR A 14 -13.35 2.59 2.69
C THR A 14 -12.78 3.59 1.67
N SER A 15 -13.33 4.81 1.61
CA SER A 15 -12.83 5.87 0.73
C SER A 15 -11.43 6.34 1.14
N GLU A 16 -11.23 6.67 2.42
CA GLU A 16 -9.92 7.10 2.94
C GLU A 16 -8.85 6.03 2.78
N ILE A 17 -9.21 4.75 2.95
CA ILE A 17 -8.30 3.63 2.73
C ILE A 17 -7.88 3.53 1.26
N THR A 18 -8.85 3.71 0.35
CA THR A 18 -8.58 3.66 -1.08
C THR A 18 -7.67 4.81 -1.51
N ASP A 19 -7.94 6.02 -1.02
CA ASP A 19 -7.14 7.21 -1.35
C ASP A 19 -5.70 7.05 -0.86
N LYS A 20 -5.49 6.63 0.40
CA LYS A 20 -4.14 6.39 0.96
C LYS A 20 -3.40 5.25 0.26
N LEU A 21 -4.11 4.18 -0.13
CA LEU A 21 -3.49 3.10 -0.89
C LEU A 21 -3.00 3.63 -2.24
N ASN A 22 -3.81 4.44 -2.94
CA ASN A 22 -3.40 5.04 -4.20
C ASN A 22 -2.19 5.96 -4.04
N GLU A 23 -2.10 6.76 -2.98
CA GLU A 23 -0.92 7.58 -2.68
C GLU A 23 0.37 6.74 -2.60
N VAL A 24 0.33 5.57 -1.97
CA VAL A 24 1.48 4.65 -1.92
C VAL A 24 1.83 4.10 -3.29
N LEU A 25 0.83 3.72 -4.10
CA LEU A 25 1.07 3.18 -5.44
C LEU A 25 1.62 4.26 -6.37
N ASP A 26 1.09 5.49 -6.29
CA ASP A 26 1.56 6.64 -7.06
C ASP A 26 3.01 6.98 -6.72
N ALA A 27 3.41 6.94 -5.44
CA ALA A 27 4.80 7.11 -5.05
C ALA A 27 5.73 6.07 -5.69
N ILE A 28 5.29 4.81 -5.79
CA ILE A 28 6.05 3.76 -6.50
C ILE A 28 6.22 4.12 -7.98
N TYR A 29 5.17 4.58 -8.65
CA TYR A 29 5.23 4.94 -10.07
C TYR A 29 6.06 6.20 -10.33
N ASP A 30 5.95 7.22 -9.48
CA ASP A 30 6.69 8.48 -9.59
C ASP A 30 8.21 8.27 -9.45
N GLU A 31 8.63 7.28 -8.67
CA GLU A 31 10.03 6.84 -8.58
C GLU A 31 10.49 5.96 -9.76
N GLY A 32 9.65 5.75 -10.77
CA GLY A 32 9.93 4.87 -11.91
C GLY A 32 9.84 3.39 -11.58
N GLY A 33 9.16 3.04 -10.48
CA GLY A 33 8.84 1.68 -10.11
C GLY A 33 7.63 1.12 -10.87
N GLU A 34 7.43 -0.19 -10.74
CA GLU A 34 6.32 -0.93 -11.33
C GLU A 34 5.69 -1.81 -10.24
N VAL A 35 4.40 -1.63 -9.97
CA VAL A 35 3.66 -2.50 -9.04
C VAL A 35 3.43 -3.87 -9.69
N ILE A 36 3.80 -4.94 -8.98
CA ILE A 36 3.64 -6.33 -9.43
C ILE A 36 2.33 -6.93 -8.89
N ASP A 37 2.09 -6.75 -7.59
CA ASP A 37 0.96 -7.33 -6.89
C ASP A 37 0.58 -6.48 -5.67
N VAL A 38 -0.72 -6.43 -5.37
CA VAL A 38 -1.26 -5.78 -4.17
C VAL A 38 -2.19 -6.78 -3.50
N LYS A 39 -1.80 -7.23 -2.31
CA LYS A 39 -2.53 -8.25 -1.57
C LYS A 39 -3.02 -7.71 -0.24
N VAL A 40 -4.29 -7.96 0.06
CA VAL A 40 -4.81 -7.78 1.42
C VAL A 40 -4.25 -8.91 2.30
N THR A 41 -3.50 -8.55 3.32
CA THR A 41 -2.90 -9.47 4.29
C THR A 41 -3.76 -9.55 5.54
N HIS A 42 -4.38 -8.44 5.96
CA HIS A 42 -5.34 -8.41 7.05
C HIS A 42 -6.40 -7.34 6.78
N ALA A 43 -7.63 -7.57 7.22
CA ALA A 43 -8.69 -6.56 7.23
C ALA A 43 -9.55 -6.78 8.46
N ARG A 44 -9.87 -5.69 9.17
CA ARG A 44 -10.68 -5.70 10.38
C ARG A 44 -11.57 -4.48 10.44
N GLU A 45 -12.82 -4.68 10.84
CA GLU A 45 -13.74 -3.59 11.15
C GLU A 45 -13.32 -2.85 12.43
N HIS A 46 -13.38 -1.51 12.38
CA HIS A 46 -13.07 -0.60 13.46
C HIS A 46 -14.16 0.49 13.59
N GLY A 47 -14.95 0.44 14.65
CA GLY A 47 -16.06 1.40 14.85
C GLY A 47 -17.28 1.10 13.98
N ILE A 48 -18.07 2.14 13.66
CA ILE A 48 -19.35 2.00 12.93
C ILE A 48 -19.13 1.90 11.41
N ASP A 49 -18.07 2.53 10.89
CA ASP A 49 -17.78 2.60 9.43
C ASP A 49 -16.27 2.67 9.13
N GLY A 50 -15.42 2.39 10.12
CA GLY A 50 -13.97 2.37 9.95
C GLY A 50 -13.46 0.96 9.72
N PHE A 51 -12.34 0.85 9.04
CA PHE A 51 -11.61 -0.39 8.86
C PHE A 51 -10.13 -0.13 9.11
N THR A 52 -9.44 -1.17 9.57
CA THR A 52 -7.99 -1.27 9.50
C THR A 52 -7.66 -2.34 8.49
N VAL A 53 -6.91 -1.99 7.44
CA VAL A 53 -6.51 -2.91 6.37
C VAL A 53 -5.00 -2.88 6.24
N VAL A 54 -4.40 -4.07 6.24
CA VAL A 54 -2.97 -4.27 6.01
C VAL A 54 -2.80 -4.80 4.60
N TYR A 55 -2.10 -4.03 3.77
CA TYR A 55 -1.73 -4.40 2.42
C TYR A 55 -0.26 -4.84 2.37
N THR A 56 0.02 -5.81 1.51
CA THR A 56 1.38 -6.12 1.07
C THR A 56 1.48 -5.77 -0.40
N VAL A 57 2.36 -4.84 -0.74
CA VAL A 57 2.60 -4.38 -2.10
C VAL A 57 3.95 -4.92 -2.56
N LEU A 58 3.92 -5.75 -3.61
CA LEU A 58 5.12 -6.20 -4.31
C LEU A 58 5.36 -5.27 -5.49
N TYR A 59 6.59 -4.80 -5.65
CA TYR A 59 6.94 -3.86 -6.71
C TYR A 59 8.37 -4.07 -7.22
N ARG A 60 8.65 -3.59 -8.42
CA ARG A 60 10.00 -3.52 -9.01
C ARG A 60 10.47 -2.09 -9.03
N SER A 61 11.69 -1.85 -8.58
CA SER A 61 12.32 -0.54 -8.69
C SER A 61 13.84 -0.67 -8.79
N GLU A 62 14.50 0.41 -9.19
CA GLU A 62 15.97 0.51 -9.17
C GLU A 62 16.52 0.90 -7.78
N ARG A 63 15.67 1.51 -6.95
CA ARG A 63 15.96 1.95 -5.57
C ARG A 63 14.90 1.42 -4.62
N GLU A 64 15.30 0.98 -3.43
CA GLU A 64 14.35 0.71 -2.35
C GLU A 64 13.69 2.03 -1.94
N ILE A 65 12.36 2.01 -1.85
CA ILE A 65 11.61 3.16 -1.36
C ILE A 65 11.70 3.09 0.16
N PRO A 66 12.16 4.16 0.84
CA PRO A 66 12.31 4.15 2.29
C PRO A 66 10.96 3.87 2.97
N GLU A 67 10.98 2.97 3.95
CA GLU A 67 9.87 2.77 4.89
C GLU A 67 9.84 3.98 5.84
N GLU A 68 8.76 4.77 5.83
CA GLU A 68 8.51 5.81 6.85
C GLU A 68 7.91 5.21 8.13
#